data_AF-A0A255H0H8-F1
#
_entry.id   AF-A0A255H0H8-F1
#
_cell.length_a   1.000
_cell.length_b   1.000
_cell.length_c   1.000
_cell.angle_alpha   90.00
_cell.angle_beta   90.00
_cell.angle_gamma   90.00
#
_symmetry.space_group_name_H-M   'P 1'
#
loop_
_entity.id
_entity.type
_entity.pdbx_description
1 polymer ?
#
loop_
_entity_poly.entity_id
_entity_poly.type
_entity_poly.pdbx_seq_one_letter_code
_entity_poly.pdbx_strand_id
1 'polypeptide(L)'
;MTAKLALKPTTTFAGATPGFADSPAEARTGDRSGVRLLVAADDGIRHRRFPDLVEELRPGDTLVVNTSATVNGELDAIWRHDDGEQPVVLHAVEGPGGWVVELRAAPDAGSPVLDAAAAVAGTGVVFAPVMLHTGFSSQEAGEAPQPERFEVPAATAQLLNHMKDRGDRVIAVGTTATRALESAVEGGRLVARSGWTERVITPDDPPQVVDGLITGWHDAGASHLLLVEAIAGAERTQRAYDAALAGAYAWHEFGDSCLFL
;
A
#
# COMPACT_ATOMS: atom_id res chain seq x y z
N MET A 1 27.28 5.11 -0.83
CA MET A 1 26.81 6.46 -0.47
C MET A 1 25.61 6.75 -1.36
N THR A 2 24.44 6.89 -0.77
CA THR A 2 23.20 7.23 -1.47
C THR A 2 23.27 8.70 -1.94
N ALA A 3 22.79 8.99 -3.14
CA ALA A 3 22.79 10.37 -3.65
C ALA A 3 21.78 11.23 -2.89
N LYS A 4 22.15 12.47 -2.56
CA LYS A 4 21.21 13.46 -2.02
C LYS A 4 20.37 14.05 -3.14
N LEU A 5 19.07 14.15 -2.91
CA LEU A 5 18.14 14.81 -3.82
C LEU A 5 18.32 16.33 -3.72
N ALA A 6 18.31 17.00 -4.88
CA ALA A 6 18.34 18.46 -4.96
C ALA A 6 16.98 19.07 -4.59
N LEU A 7 15.89 18.38 -4.94
CA LEU A 7 14.52 18.76 -4.62
C LEU A 7 14.19 18.42 -3.17
N LYS A 8 13.41 19.28 -2.51
CA LYS A 8 12.92 19.09 -1.14
C LYS A 8 11.40 19.15 -1.11
N PRO A 9 10.74 18.35 -0.25
CA PRO A 9 9.31 18.48 -0.02
C PRO A 9 8.92 19.89 0.41
N THR A 10 7.74 20.32 -0.02
CA THR A 10 7.14 21.60 0.35
C THR A 10 6.29 21.51 1.61
N THR A 11 5.82 20.31 1.94
CA THR A 11 5.08 20.00 3.16
C THR A 11 5.96 20.22 4.38
N THR A 12 5.45 20.97 5.36
CA THR A 12 6.18 21.32 6.59
C THR A 12 5.38 20.94 7.83
N PHE A 13 6.04 20.39 8.83
CA PHE A 13 5.46 20.12 10.14
C PHE A 13 6.56 20.03 11.21
N ALA A 14 6.19 20.30 12.46
CA ALA A 14 7.11 20.14 13.58
C ALA A 14 7.38 18.65 13.81
N GLY A 15 8.66 18.24 13.77
CA GLY A 15 9.11 16.85 13.87
C GLY A 15 8.91 16.16 15.22
N ALA A 16 7.99 16.64 16.06
CA ALA A 16 7.53 15.87 17.22
C ALA A 16 6.49 14.88 16.72
N THR A 17 6.94 13.73 16.24
CA THR A 17 6.15 12.55 15.86
C THR A 17 5.13 12.21 16.96
N PRO A 18 3.84 12.54 16.83
CA PRO A 18 2.86 12.18 17.85
C PRO A 18 2.64 10.67 17.75
N GLY A 19 2.89 9.90 18.82
CA GLY A 19 2.62 8.47 18.85
C GLY A 19 3.57 7.64 17.97
N PHE A 20 4.59 7.05 18.59
CA PHE A 20 5.45 6.06 17.95
C PHE A 20 4.82 4.66 18.10
N ALA A 21 4.54 3.97 17.00
CA ALA A 21 4.15 2.57 17.05
C ALA A 21 5.41 1.69 16.95
N ASP A 22 5.84 1.16 18.09
CA ASP A 22 7.03 0.29 18.21
C ASP A 22 6.80 -1.15 17.73
N SER A 23 5.54 -1.52 17.51
CA SER A 23 5.13 -2.88 17.19
C SER A 23 3.83 -2.90 16.35
N PRO A 24 3.60 -3.94 15.54
CA PRO A 24 2.38 -4.12 14.75
C PRO A 24 1.11 -4.02 15.59
N ALA A 25 0.00 -3.60 14.97
CA ALA A 25 -1.28 -3.48 15.67
C ALA A 25 -1.72 -4.80 16.33
N GLU A 26 -1.48 -5.95 15.71
CA GLU A 26 -1.83 -7.26 16.25
C GLU A 26 -1.10 -7.55 17.57
N ALA A 27 0.15 -7.11 17.69
CA ALA A 27 0.93 -7.25 18.92
C ALA A 27 0.43 -6.32 20.04
N ARG A 28 -0.14 -5.15 19.67
CA ARG A 28 -0.63 -4.14 20.62
C ARG A 28 -2.10 -4.31 21.01
N THR A 29 -2.94 -4.76 20.08
CA THR A 29 -4.41 -4.77 20.20
C THR A 29 -5.05 -6.12 19.87
N GLY A 30 -4.27 -7.14 19.49
CA GLY A 30 -4.76 -8.50 19.18
C GLY A 30 -5.27 -8.69 17.75
N ASP A 31 -5.52 -7.61 17.02
CA ASP A 31 -5.85 -7.61 15.59
C ASP A 31 -5.43 -6.28 14.91
N ARG A 32 -5.68 -6.15 13.60
CA ARG A 32 -5.45 -4.92 12.82
C ARG A 32 -6.66 -3.98 12.70
N SER A 33 -7.81 -4.32 13.27
CA SER A 33 -9.05 -3.53 13.13
C SER A 33 -8.92 -2.11 13.74
N GLY A 34 -8.03 -1.97 14.72
CA GLY A 34 -7.72 -0.70 15.37
C GLY A 34 -6.88 0.28 14.53
N VAL A 35 -6.28 -0.13 13.41
CA VAL A 35 -5.47 0.76 12.56
C VAL A 35 -6.34 1.88 12.00
N ARG A 36 -5.94 3.13 12.23
CA ARG A 36 -6.65 4.29 11.68
C ARG A 36 -6.27 4.51 10.23
N LEU A 37 -7.24 5.04 9.49
CA LEU A 37 -7.07 5.48 8.12
C LEU A 37 -7.46 6.96 8.06
N LEU A 38 -6.53 7.82 7.66
CA LEU A 38 -6.89 9.17 7.22
C LEU A 38 -7.17 9.11 5.72
N VAL A 39 -8.26 9.71 5.27
CA VAL A 39 -8.55 9.82 3.83
C VAL A 39 -8.41 11.28 3.44
N ALA A 40 -7.50 11.54 2.50
CA ALA A 40 -7.26 12.84 1.93
C ALA A 40 -7.64 12.80 0.45
N ALA A 41 -8.79 13.39 0.12
CA ALA A 41 -9.33 13.46 -1.24
C ALA A 41 -9.60 14.93 -1.64
N ASP A 42 -10.03 15.13 -2.87
CA ASP A 42 -10.41 16.46 -3.40
C ASP A 42 -11.50 17.15 -2.57
N ASP A 43 -12.43 16.36 -2.02
CA ASP A 43 -13.58 16.86 -1.26
C ASP A 43 -13.30 17.09 0.23
N GLY A 44 -12.12 16.70 0.73
CA GLY A 44 -11.68 17.01 2.08
C GLY A 44 -10.93 15.88 2.80
N ILE A 45 -10.83 16.04 4.12
CA ILE A 45 -10.19 15.08 5.03
C ILE A 45 -11.25 14.31 5.82
N ARG A 46 -11.10 12.99 5.90
CA ARG A 46 -11.99 12.09 6.67
C ARG A 46 -11.17 11.17 7.57
N HIS A 47 -11.62 10.97 8.80
CA HIS A 47 -11.02 10.05 9.76
C HIS A 47 -11.81 8.74 9.80
N ARG A 48 -11.13 7.63 9.50
CA ARG A 48 -11.72 6.29 9.35
C ARG A 48 -10.88 5.24 10.10
N ARG A 49 -11.33 3.99 10.07
CA ARG A 49 -10.50 2.82 10.36
C ARG A 49 -10.14 2.12 9.05
N PHE A 50 -9.04 1.37 9.05
CA PHE A 50 -8.59 0.64 7.86
C PHE A 50 -9.66 -0.33 7.30
N PRO A 51 -10.47 -1.03 8.12
CA PRO A 51 -11.60 -1.82 7.60
C PRO A 51 -12.62 -1.02 6.79
N ASP A 52 -12.75 0.29 7.04
CA ASP A 52 -13.68 1.17 6.32
C ASP A 52 -13.15 1.57 4.93
N LEU A 53 -11.93 1.14 4.55
CA LEU A 53 -11.31 1.47 3.26
C LEU A 53 -12.24 1.19 2.07
N VAL A 54 -13.02 0.11 2.13
CA VAL A 54 -13.93 -0.29 1.05
C VAL A 54 -15.01 0.77 0.78
N GLU A 55 -15.38 1.57 1.79
CA GLU A 55 -16.35 2.67 1.63
C GLU A 55 -15.79 3.86 0.85
N GLU A 56 -14.47 3.94 0.71
CA GLU A 56 -13.75 5.05 0.06
C GLU A 56 -13.31 4.70 -1.37
N LEU A 57 -13.51 3.44 -1.76
CA LEU A 57 -13.26 2.92 -3.09
C LEU A 57 -14.54 2.96 -3.93
N ARG A 58 -14.35 3.07 -5.24
CA ARG A 58 -15.42 3.03 -6.23
C ARG A 58 -15.24 1.80 -7.12
N PRO A 59 -16.32 1.24 -7.68
CA PRO A 59 -16.20 0.22 -8.71
C PRO A 59 -15.27 0.69 -9.83
N GLY A 60 -14.34 -0.16 -10.25
CA GLY A 60 -13.28 0.18 -11.21
C GLY A 60 -11.93 0.52 -10.56
N ASP A 61 -11.90 0.97 -9.31
CA ASP A 61 -10.64 1.18 -8.61
C ASP A 61 -9.83 -0.13 -8.53
N THR A 62 -8.55 -0.03 -8.82
CA THR A 62 -7.62 -1.15 -8.70
C THR A 62 -6.59 -0.87 -7.61
N LEU A 63 -6.55 -1.74 -6.59
CA LEU A 63 -5.52 -1.71 -5.56
C LEU A 63 -4.31 -2.53 -6.01
N VAL A 64 -3.15 -1.88 -6.06
CA VAL A 64 -1.88 -2.53 -6.41
C VAL A 64 -1.06 -2.79 -5.17
N VAL A 65 -0.81 -4.07 -4.88
CA VAL A 65 -0.14 -4.51 -3.65
C VAL A 65 1.24 -5.08 -3.95
N ASN A 66 2.23 -4.74 -3.11
CA ASN A 66 3.53 -5.40 -3.13
C ASN A 66 3.42 -6.79 -2.48
N THR A 67 3.93 -7.82 -3.15
CA THR A 67 3.85 -9.23 -2.75
C THR A 67 5.21 -9.87 -2.51
N SER A 68 6.27 -9.07 -2.44
CA SER A 68 7.58 -9.57 -2.03
C SER A 68 7.52 -10.25 -0.67
N ALA A 69 8.00 -11.48 -0.62
CA ALA A 69 8.18 -12.19 0.63
C ALA A 69 9.24 -11.51 1.51
N THR A 70 8.85 -11.06 2.70
CA THR A 70 9.32 -11.78 3.89
C THR A 70 8.71 -13.18 3.82
N VAL A 71 9.53 -14.22 3.99
CA VAL A 71 9.19 -15.63 4.30
C VAL A 71 7.69 -15.94 4.55
N ASN A 72 7.15 -16.98 3.87
CA ASN A 72 5.86 -17.68 4.06
C ASN A 72 4.81 -17.03 5.00
N GLY A 73 3.65 -16.62 4.45
CA GLY A 73 2.49 -16.20 5.23
C GLY A 73 1.54 -17.36 5.55
N GLU A 74 1.77 -18.01 6.69
CA GLU A 74 0.78 -18.88 7.37
C GLU A 74 0.16 -18.06 8.51
N LEU A 75 -1.17 -17.94 8.54
CA LEU A 75 -1.87 -17.17 9.56
C LEU A 75 -2.87 -18.06 10.30
N ASP A 76 -2.66 -18.28 11.59
CA ASP A 76 -3.66 -18.90 12.47
C ASP A 76 -4.93 -18.04 12.50
N ALA A 77 -6.06 -18.68 12.25
CA ALA A 77 -7.37 -18.05 12.19
C ALA A 77 -8.44 -18.95 12.78
N ILE A 78 -9.62 -18.38 13.01
CA ILE A 78 -10.80 -19.13 13.45
C ILE A 78 -11.86 -18.97 12.37
N TRP A 79 -12.21 -20.08 11.73
CA TRP A 79 -13.30 -20.15 10.77
C TRP A 79 -14.62 -20.30 11.50
N ARG A 80 -15.57 -19.41 11.21
CA ARG A 80 -16.88 -19.36 11.88
C ARG A 80 -17.97 -19.65 10.86
N HIS A 81 -18.79 -20.65 11.13
CA HIS A 81 -19.95 -21.03 10.32
C HIS A 81 -21.18 -21.23 11.21
N ASP A 82 -22.36 -21.38 10.62
CA ASP A 82 -23.65 -21.40 11.34
C ASP A 82 -23.72 -22.45 12.46
N ASP A 83 -22.98 -23.56 12.31
CA ASP A 83 -22.91 -24.66 13.27
C ASP A 83 -21.73 -24.60 14.29
N GLY A 84 -20.91 -23.54 14.29
CA GLY A 84 -19.81 -23.37 15.27
C GLY A 84 -18.54 -22.68 14.75
N GLU A 85 -17.50 -22.69 15.60
CA GLU A 85 -16.18 -22.09 15.30
C GLU A 85 -15.09 -23.17 15.28
N GLN A 86 -14.20 -23.14 14.28
CA GLN A 86 -13.09 -24.08 14.09
C GLN A 86 -11.77 -23.35 13.85
N PRO A 87 -10.67 -23.68 14.57
CA PRO A 87 -9.33 -23.18 14.27
C PRO A 87 -8.82 -23.67 12.91
N VAL A 88 -8.25 -22.76 12.12
CA VAL A 88 -7.70 -23.01 10.78
C VAL A 88 -6.41 -22.22 10.57
N VAL A 89 -5.61 -22.60 9.58
CA VAL A 89 -4.43 -21.85 9.16
C VAL A 89 -4.66 -21.36 7.73
N LEU A 90 -4.59 -20.06 7.51
CA LEU A 90 -4.69 -19.43 6.19
C LEU A 90 -3.33 -19.47 5.51
N HIS A 91 -3.28 -20.15 4.36
CA HIS A 91 -2.13 -20.13 3.45
C HIS A 91 -2.49 -19.28 2.25
N ALA A 92 -1.87 -18.12 2.13
CA ALA A 92 -2.05 -17.24 0.99
C ALA A 92 -0.85 -17.37 0.05
N VAL A 93 -1.09 -17.86 -1.16
CA VAL A 93 -0.09 -17.95 -2.22
C VAL A 93 -0.57 -17.15 -3.41
N GLU A 94 0.32 -16.35 -3.96
CA GLU A 94 0.01 -15.55 -5.13
C GLU A 94 0.17 -16.36 -6.43
N GLY A 95 -0.80 -16.21 -7.34
CA GLY A 95 -0.77 -16.83 -8.67
C GLY A 95 -1.35 -15.94 -9.78
N PRO A 96 -1.31 -16.39 -11.05
CA PRO A 96 -1.81 -15.61 -12.17
C PRO A 96 -3.33 -15.50 -12.11
N GLY A 97 -3.84 -14.31 -11.77
CA GLY A 97 -5.28 -14.03 -11.67
C GLY A 97 -5.78 -13.69 -10.26
N GLY A 98 -4.91 -13.66 -9.26
CA GLY A 98 -5.23 -13.21 -7.90
C GLY A 98 -4.49 -13.98 -6.81
N TRP A 99 -4.89 -13.71 -5.56
CA TRP A 99 -4.45 -14.49 -4.41
C TRP A 99 -5.22 -15.81 -4.37
N VAL A 100 -4.50 -16.92 -4.35
CA VAL A 100 -5.07 -18.23 -4.02
C VAL A 100 -4.93 -18.38 -2.51
N VAL A 101 -6.05 -18.24 -1.82
CA VAL A 101 -6.13 -18.42 -0.37
C VAL A 101 -6.63 -19.83 -0.10
N GLU A 102 -5.77 -20.66 0.49
CA GLU A 102 -6.08 -22.01 0.94
C GLU A 102 -6.22 -21.98 2.47
N LEU A 103 -7.43 -22.15 2.99
CA LEU A 103 -7.62 -22.40 4.42
C LEU A 103 -7.17 -23.83 4.71
N ARG A 104 -6.54 -24.13 5.85
CA ARG A 104 -6.11 -25.48 6.23
C ARG A 104 -6.49 -25.83 7.66
N ALA A 105 -6.58 -27.12 7.99
CA ALA A 105 -6.85 -27.56 9.36
C ALA A 105 -5.66 -27.22 10.29
N ALA A 106 -5.93 -26.53 11.41
CA ALA A 106 -4.98 -26.29 12.49
C ALA A 106 -4.90 -27.51 13.45
N PRO A 107 -3.84 -27.66 14.28
CA PRO A 107 -2.66 -26.81 14.44
C PRO A 107 -1.48 -27.17 13.51
N ASP A 108 -1.60 -28.26 12.74
CA ASP A 108 -0.49 -28.82 11.94
C ASP A 108 -0.61 -28.58 10.42
N ALA A 109 -1.44 -27.61 9.99
CA ALA A 109 -1.56 -27.05 8.63
C ALA A 109 -1.50 -28.04 7.43
N GLY A 110 -1.98 -29.27 7.62
CA GLY A 110 -1.70 -30.38 6.71
C GLY A 110 -2.72 -30.62 5.59
N SER A 111 -3.90 -29.97 5.59
CA SER A 111 -4.99 -30.25 4.61
C SER A 111 -6.00 -29.09 4.45
N PRO A 112 -6.54 -28.81 3.24
CA PRO A 112 -7.38 -27.62 2.92
C PRO A 112 -8.84 -27.57 3.44
N VAL A 113 -9.44 -26.35 3.47
CA VAL A 113 -10.83 -25.92 3.82
C VAL A 113 -11.32 -24.83 2.81
N LEU A 114 -12.61 -24.71 2.43
CA LEU A 114 -13.01 -24.22 1.09
C LEU A 114 -13.83 -22.88 0.96
N ASP A 115 -13.96 -21.96 1.95
CA ASP A 115 -15.03 -20.91 1.96
C ASP A 115 -14.71 -19.36 2.01
N ALA A 116 -13.47 -18.82 1.92
CA ALA A 116 -13.15 -17.38 2.24
C ALA A 116 -13.15 -16.30 1.11
N ALA A 117 -13.40 -16.61 -0.18
CA ALA A 117 -13.33 -15.64 -1.30
C ALA A 117 -14.51 -14.61 -1.37
N ALA A 118 -15.38 -14.54 -0.36
CA ALA A 118 -16.72 -13.95 -0.49
C ALA A 118 -16.85 -12.45 -0.14
N ALA A 119 -15.94 -11.82 0.61
CA ALA A 119 -16.18 -10.48 1.20
C ALA A 119 -15.99 -9.28 0.23
N VAL A 120 -15.11 -9.39 -0.76
CA VAL A 120 -14.94 -8.39 -1.85
C VAL A 120 -15.60 -8.84 -3.15
N ALA A 121 -16.09 -10.08 -3.20
CA ALA A 121 -16.85 -10.60 -4.33
C ALA A 121 -18.14 -9.79 -4.50
N GLY A 122 -18.30 -9.16 -5.67
CA GLY A 122 -19.50 -8.37 -6.02
C GLY A 122 -19.39 -6.86 -5.81
N THR A 123 -18.27 -6.34 -5.27
CA THR A 123 -18.05 -4.88 -5.10
C THR A 123 -17.53 -4.18 -6.36
N GLY A 124 -16.95 -4.93 -7.30
CA GLY A 124 -16.33 -4.39 -8.52
C GLY A 124 -14.94 -3.78 -8.32
N VAL A 125 -14.33 -3.91 -7.13
CA VAL A 125 -12.93 -3.54 -6.85
C VAL A 125 -12.01 -4.67 -7.28
N VAL A 126 -10.89 -4.34 -7.91
CA VAL A 126 -9.92 -5.33 -8.43
C VAL A 126 -8.59 -5.24 -7.67
N PHE A 127 -7.96 -6.40 -7.43
CA PHE A 127 -6.62 -6.48 -6.86
C PHE A 127 -5.62 -6.90 -7.94
N ALA A 128 -4.49 -6.19 -8.00
CA ALA A 128 -3.43 -6.48 -8.95
C ALA A 128 -2.07 -6.57 -8.23
N PRO A 129 -1.30 -7.65 -8.42
CA PRO A 129 -0.05 -7.81 -7.67
C PRO A 129 1.18 -7.29 -8.40
N VAL A 130 2.14 -6.77 -7.63
CA VAL A 130 3.52 -6.46 -8.06
C VAL A 130 4.49 -7.02 -7.04
N MET A 131 5.69 -7.40 -7.46
CA MET A 131 6.73 -7.88 -6.54
C MET A 131 7.84 -6.84 -6.40
N LEU A 132 8.25 -6.53 -5.17
CA LEU A 132 9.42 -5.69 -4.92
C LEU A 132 10.17 -6.05 -3.64
N HIS A 133 11.42 -6.49 -3.74
CA HIS A 133 12.26 -6.74 -2.58
C HIS A 133 12.71 -5.42 -1.95
N THR A 134 12.14 -5.09 -0.80
CA THR A 134 12.49 -3.88 -0.05
C THR A 134 13.89 -4.01 0.57
N GLY A 135 14.70 -2.95 0.39
CA GLY A 135 15.87 -2.71 1.23
C GLY A 135 15.48 -2.17 2.61
N PHE A 136 16.47 -1.88 3.45
CA PHE A 136 16.28 -1.37 4.81
C PHE A 136 15.56 0.01 4.80
N SER A 137 14.56 0.21 5.68
CA SER A 137 13.70 1.40 5.76
C SER A 137 14.36 2.64 6.39
N SER A 138 15.66 2.61 6.70
CA SER A 138 16.37 3.70 7.39
C SER A 138 17.06 4.66 6.40
N GLN A 139 16.29 5.45 5.66
CA GLN A 139 16.84 6.51 4.80
C GLN A 139 16.95 7.83 5.56
N GLU A 140 18.08 8.52 5.44
CA GLU A 140 18.22 9.86 6.00
C GLU A 140 17.41 10.89 5.19
N ALA A 141 17.04 12.01 5.82
CA ALA A 141 16.33 13.08 5.15
C ALA A 141 17.09 13.59 3.92
N GLY A 142 16.39 13.61 2.77
CA GLY A 142 16.93 14.01 1.49
C GLY A 142 17.73 12.95 0.73
N GLU A 143 17.84 11.72 1.24
CA GLU A 143 18.43 10.62 0.48
C GLU A 143 17.46 10.05 -0.57
N ALA A 144 17.99 9.76 -1.76
CA ALA A 144 17.24 9.02 -2.76
C ALA A 144 16.89 7.61 -2.26
N PRO A 145 15.76 7.04 -2.68
CA PRO A 145 15.45 5.65 -2.39
C PRO A 145 16.56 4.70 -2.88
N GLN A 146 16.87 3.68 -2.10
CA GLN A 146 17.82 2.66 -2.52
C GLN A 146 17.31 1.90 -3.77
N PRO A 147 18.22 1.35 -4.58
CA PRO A 147 17.85 0.46 -5.66
C PRO A 147 17.05 -0.74 -5.13
N GLU A 148 15.88 -0.99 -5.70
CA GLU A 148 15.01 -2.08 -5.28
C GLU A 148 14.75 -3.03 -6.44
N ARG A 149 14.82 -4.34 -6.19
CA ARG A 149 14.52 -5.34 -7.22
C ARG A 149 13.02 -5.50 -7.34
N PHE A 150 12.48 -5.33 -8.54
CA PHE A 150 11.05 -5.34 -8.79
C PHE A 150 10.66 -6.24 -9.98
N GLU A 151 9.39 -6.62 -9.99
CA GLU A 151 8.71 -7.27 -11.11
C GLU A 151 7.27 -6.78 -11.22
N VAL A 152 6.90 -6.32 -12.43
CA VAL A 152 5.53 -6.06 -12.86
C VAL A 152 5.15 -7.15 -13.86
N PRO A 153 4.32 -8.13 -13.48
CA PRO A 153 3.90 -9.20 -14.36
C PRO A 153 3.12 -8.69 -15.57
N ALA A 154 3.16 -9.43 -16.69
CA ALA A 154 2.41 -9.08 -17.89
C ALA A 154 0.90 -8.98 -17.65
N ALA A 155 0.34 -9.88 -16.82
CA ALA A 155 -1.07 -9.83 -16.44
C ALA A 155 -1.41 -8.55 -15.67
N THR A 156 -0.57 -8.13 -14.72
CA THR A 156 -0.72 -6.87 -13.97
C THR A 156 -0.65 -5.68 -14.90
N ALA A 157 0.36 -5.61 -15.79
CA ALA A 157 0.50 -4.52 -16.75
C ALA A 157 -0.72 -4.41 -17.69
N GLN A 158 -1.20 -5.54 -18.23
CA GLN A 158 -2.37 -5.60 -19.10
C GLN A 158 -3.66 -5.16 -18.36
N LEU A 159 -3.86 -5.66 -17.15
CA LEU A 159 -5.01 -5.31 -16.31
C LEU A 159 -5.04 -3.81 -16.01
N LEU A 160 -3.94 -3.27 -15.50
CA LEU A 160 -3.87 -1.86 -15.14
C LEU A 160 -4.02 -0.95 -16.35
N ASN A 161 -3.40 -1.29 -17.48
CA ASN A 161 -3.61 -0.59 -18.74
C ASN A 161 -5.09 -0.59 -19.17
N HIS A 162 -5.78 -1.73 -19.04
CA HIS A 162 -7.21 -1.83 -19.36
C HIS A 162 -8.06 -0.93 -18.45
N MET A 163 -7.73 -0.85 -17.16
CA MET A 163 -8.42 0.04 -16.21
C MET A 163 -8.14 1.51 -16.53
N LYS A 164 -6.90 1.87 -16.87
CA LYS A 164 -6.56 3.22 -17.33
C LYS A 164 -7.31 3.60 -18.62
N ASP A 165 -7.46 2.67 -19.57
CA ASP A 165 -8.21 2.91 -20.82
C ASP A 165 -9.70 3.21 -20.55
N ARG A 166 -10.23 2.80 -19.41
CA ARG A 166 -11.61 3.08 -18.96
C ARG A 166 -11.73 4.37 -18.14
N GLY A 167 -10.61 5.01 -17.81
CA GLY A 167 -10.57 6.16 -16.90
C GLY A 167 -10.72 5.78 -15.42
N ASP A 168 -10.53 4.50 -15.08
CA ASP A 168 -10.57 4.00 -13.71
C ASP A 168 -9.25 4.32 -12.98
N ARG A 169 -9.29 4.36 -11.63
CA ARG A 169 -8.12 4.76 -10.81
C ARG A 169 -7.22 3.57 -10.48
N VAL A 170 -5.91 3.79 -10.55
CA VAL A 170 -4.90 2.86 -10.03
C VAL A 170 -4.34 3.41 -8.72
N ILE A 171 -4.60 2.69 -7.63
CA ILE A 171 -4.20 3.09 -6.27
C ILE A 171 -3.10 2.14 -5.79
N ALA A 172 -1.90 2.66 -5.58
CA ALA A 172 -0.78 1.87 -5.09
C ALA A 172 -0.81 1.75 -3.56
N VAL A 173 -0.55 0.56 -3.04
CA VAL A 173 -0.38 0.31 -1.61
C VAL A 173 1.11 0.30 -1.31
N GLY A 174 1.61 1.47 -0.90
CA GLY A 174 3.01 1.71 -0.58
C GLY A 174 3.78 2.48 -1.66
N THR A 175 4.78 3.24 -1.19
CA THR A 175 5.72 4.00 -2.03
C THR A 175 6.54 3.09 -2.93
N THR A 176 6.92 1.92 -2.41
CA THR A 176 7.57 0.82 -3.13
C THR A 176 6.76 0.32 -4.33
N ALA A 177 5.46 0.00 -4.16
CA ALA A 177 4.62 -0.46 -5.26
C ALA A 177 4.49 0.63 -6.34
N THR A 178 4.38 1.90 -5.90
CA THR A 178 4.37 3.06 -6.80
C THR A 178 5.64 3.11 -7.66
N ARG A 179 6.83 3.00 -7.03
CA ARG A 179 8.11 3.02 -7.76
C ARG A 179 8.21 1.87 -8.77
N ALA A 180 7.77 0.67 -8.40
CA ALA A 180 7.79 -0.49 -9.29
C ALA A 180 6.94 -0.25 -10.55
N LEU A 181 5.69 0.18 -10.38
CA LEU A 181 4.78 0.50 -11.48
C LEU A 181 5.36 1.58 -12.39
N GLU A 182 5.78 2.71 -11.82
CA GLU A 182 6.26 3.85 -12.59
C GLU A 182 7.61 3.58 -13.28
N SER A 183 8.36 2.59 -12.80
CA SER A 183 9.60 2.11 -13.45
C SER A 183 9.32 1.16 -14.62
N ALA A 184 8.09 0.66 -14.72
CA ALA A 184 7.60 -0.18 -15.81
C ALA A 184 6.77 0.60 -16.83
N VAL A 185 6.80 1.94 -16.81
CA VAL A 185 6.07 2.78 -17.78
C VAL A 185 6.95 3.05 -19.02
N GLU A 186 6.40 2.76 -20.20
CA GLU A 186 6.96 3.12 -21.50
C GLU A 186 5.87 3.79 -22.36
N GLY A 187 6.13 4.99 -22.87
CA GLY A 187 5.16 5.70 -23.71
C GLY A 187 3.81 5.95 -23.05
N GLY A 188 3.79 6.17 -21.73
CA GLY A 188 2.56 6.38 -20.96
C GLY A 188 1.76 5.10 -20.64
N ARG A 189 2.32 3.91 -20.88
CA ARG A 189 1.66 2.63 -20.59
C ARG A 189 2.55 1.71 -19.78
N LEU A 190 1.94 0.87 -18.95
CA LEU A 190 2.66 -0.19 -18.26
C LEU A 190 3.10 -1.28 -19.24
N VAL A 191 4.34 -1.72 -19.12
CA VAL A 191 4.86 -2.91 -19.78
C VAL A 191 5.28 -3.94 -18.75
N ALA A 192 5.24 -5.23 -19.11
CA ALA A 192 5.79 -6.27 -18.28
C ALA A 192 7.30 -6.05 -18.12
N ARG A 193 7.79 -5.94 -16.88
CA ARG A 193 9.20 -5.64 -16.62
C ARG A 193 9.65 -6.21 -15.29
N SER A 194 10.85 -6.75 -15.26
CA SER A 194 11.59 -7.04 -14.04
C SER A 194 12.97 -6.38 -14.09
N GLY A 195 13.54 -6.09 -12.93
CA GLY A 195 14.85 -5.46 -12.85
C GLY A 195 15.08 -4.74 -11.54
N TRP A 196 15.94 -3.72 -11.58
CA TRP A 196 16.20 -2.82 -10.47
C TRP A 196 15.58 -1.46 -10.76
N THR A 197 14.92 -0.86 -9.78
CA THR A 197 14.45 0.51 -9.87
C THR A 197 15.28 1.42 -8.98
N GLU A 198 15.78 2.50 -9.58
CA GLU A 198 16.34 3.67 -8.89
C GLU A 198 15.45 4.90 -9.08
N ARG A 199 14.22 4.71 -9.61
CA ARG A 199 13.32 5.80 -9.95
C ARG A 199 12.95 6.58 -8.69
N VAL A 200 13.13 7.89 -8.77
CA VAL A 200 12.70 8.87 -7.77
C VAL A 200 11.50 9.59 -8.36
N ILE A 201 10.35 9.45 -7.72
CA ILE A 201 9.11 10.12 -8.14
C ILE A 201 9.05 11.46 -7.42
N THR A 202 8.85 12.53 -8.18
CA THR A 202 8.83 13.90 -7.66
C THR A 202 7.73 14.72 -8.33
N PRO A 203 7.35 15.89 -7.79
CA PRO A 203 6.43 16.80 -8.48
C PRO A 203 6.91 17.24 -9.88
N ASP A 204 8.23 17.25 -10.13
CA ASP A 204 8.81 17.60 -11.44
C ASP A 204 8.81 16.41 -12.44
N ASP A 205 8.75 15.18 -11.94
CA ASP A 205 8.59 13.93 -12.72
C ASP A 205 7.49 13.08 -12.06
N PRO A 206 6.21 13.48 -12.22
CA PRO A 206 5.09 12.85 -11.54
C PRO A 206 4.80 11.45 -12.08
N PRO A 207 4.05 10.63 -11.33
CA PRO A 207 3.59 9.35 -11.81
C PRO A 207 2.68 9.51 -13.04
N GLN A 208 2.78 8.56 -13.97
CA GLN A 208 1.97 8.53 -15.20
C GLN A 208 0.76 7.58 -15.06
N VAL A 209 0.85 6.58 -14.19
CA VAL A 209 -0.15 5.52 -14.08
C VAL A 209 -0.85 5.55 -12.74
N VAL A 210 -0.11 5.73 -11.64
CA VAL A 210 -0.66 5.77 -10.29
C VAL A 210 -1.45 7.06 -10.05
N ASP A 211 -2.73 6.90 -9.69
CA ASP A 211 -3.67 8.00 -9.40
C ASP A 211 -3.84 8.25 -7.90
N GLY A 212 -3.57 7.24 -7.06
CA GLY A 212 -3.73 7.33 -5.62
C GLY A 212 -2.72 6.47 -4.86
N LEU A 213 -2.59 6.73 -3.56
CA LEU A 213 -1.60 6.08 -2.70
C LEU A 213 -2.19 5.75 -1.33
N ILE A 214 -1.97 4.53 -0.88
CA ILE A 214 -2.11 4.16 0.53
C ILE A 214 -0.69 4.02 1.11
N THR A 215 -0.37 4.80 2.15
CA THR A 215 0.94 4.73 2.80
C THR A 215 0.86 5.15 4.27
N GLY A 216 1.88 4.81 5.05
CA GLY A 216 2.07 5.33 6.40
C GLY A 216 2.60 6.77 6.40
N TRP A 217 2.93 7.28 7.58
CA TRP A 217 3.47 8.63 7.73
C TRP A 217 4.99 8.67 7.59
N HIS A 218 5.49 9.66 6.85
CA HIS A 218 6.91 9.83 6.55
C HIS A 218 7.47 11.08 7.20
N ASP A 219 8.72 11.02 7.65
CA ASP A 219 9.42 12.13 8.31
C ASP A 219 9.58 13.36 7.40
N ALA A 220 9.70 14.52 8.05
CA ALA A 220 9.94 15.78 7.36
C ALA A 220 11.26 15.71 6.57
N GLY A 221 11.19 16.00 5.26
CA GLY A 221 12.35 15.94 4.37
C GLY A 221 12.71 14.54 3.85
N ALA A 222 11.95 13.49 4.19
CA ALA A 222 12.11 12.19 3.56
C ALA A 222 11.77 12.26 2.06
N SER A 223 12.47 11.50 1.22
CA SER A 223 12.20 11.42 -0.22
C SER A 223 10.83 10.81 -0.53
N HIS A 224 10.31 9.96 0.36
CA HIS A 224 8.93 9.47 0.30
C HIS A 224 7.88 10.60 0.30
N LEU A 225 8.16 11.71 0.99
CA LEU A 225 7.24 12.85 1.02
C LEU A 225 7.16 13.57 -0.34
N LEU A 226 8.24 13.56 -1.14
CA LEU A 226 8.20 14.04 -2.53
C LEU A 226 7.26 13.19 -3.38
N LEU A 227 7.27 11.86 -3.19
CA LEU A 227 6.38 10.94 -3.90
C LEU A 227 4.91 11.20 -3.50
N VAL A 228 4.64 11.39 -2.21
CA VAL A 228 3.29 11.74 -1.74
C VAL A 228 2.83 13.06 -2.37
N GLU A 229 3.68 14.09 -2.39
CA GLU A 229 3.37 15.37 -3.06
C GLU A 229 3.17 15.23 -4.57
N ALA A 230 3.90 14.33 -5.23
CA ALA A 230 3.75 14.07 -6.66
C ALA A 230 2.39 13.42 -7.01
N ILE A 231 1.83 12.62 -6.10
CA ILE A 231 0.52 11.96 -6.28
C ILE A 231 -0.62 12.87 -5.82
N ALA A 232 -0.55 13.36 -4.59
CA ALA A 232 -1.66 14.05 -3.94
C ALA A 232 -1.65 15.57 -4.18
N GLY A 233 -0.52 16.13 -4.62
CA GLY A 233 -0.30 17.58 -4.64
C GLY A 233 0.03 18.15 -3.26
N ALA A 234 0.85 19.20 -3.25
CA ALA A 234 1.38 19.80 -2.01
C ALA A 234 0.31 20.26 -1.02
N GLU A 235 -0.77 20.90 -1.50
CA GLU A 235 -1.83 21.40 -0.62
C GLU A 235 -2.56 20.24 0.09
N ARG A 236 -2.91 19.18 -0.65
CA ARG A 236 -3.62 18.03 -0.08
C ARG A 236 -2.72 17.29 0.92
N THR A 237 -1.44 17.12 0.58
CA THR A 237 -0.44 16.55 1.48
C THR A 237 -0.32 17.35 2.77
N GLN A 238 -0.18 18.68 2.69
CA GLN A 238 -0.10 19.53 3.88
C GLN A 238 -1.33 19.40 4.78
N ARG A 239 -2.55 19.47 4.21
CA ARG A 239 -3.80 19.31 4.98
C ARG A 239 -3.89 17.94 5.65
N ALA A 240 -3.45 16.89 4.99
CA ALA A 240 -3.44 15.53 5.54
C ALA A 240 -2.49 15.42 6.74
N TYR A 241 -1.28 15.97 6.64
CA TYR A 241 -0.30 15.97 7.72
C TYR A 241 -0.75 16.82 8.91
N ASP A 242 -1.32 18.01 8.66
CA ASP A 242 -1.90 18.86 9.71
C ASP A 242 -3.01 18.13 10.48
N ALA A 243 -3.90 17.45 9.75
CA ALA A 243 -4.99 16.67 10.34
C ALA A 243 -4.49 15.42 11.09
N ALA A 244 -3.42 14.78 10.61
CA ALA A 244 -2.82 13.63 11.27
C ALA A 244 -2.19 14.02 12.61
N LEU A 245 -1.48 15.15 12.64
CA LEU A 245 -0.87 15.70 13.85
C LEU A 245 -1.94 16.13 14.86
N ALA A 246 -2.94 16.89 14.41
CA ALA A 246 -4.07 17.29 15.25
C ALA A 246 -4.85 16.08 15.80
N GLY A 247 -4.96 15.02 14.99
CA GLY A 247 -5.62 13.78 15.34
C GLY A 247 -4.74 12.77 16.09
N ALA A 248 -3.48 13.09 16.40
CA ALA A 248 -2.51 12.19 17.04
C ALA A 248 -2.45 10.79 16.40
N TYR A 249 -2.35 10.73 15.07
CA TYR A 249 -2.11 9.49 14.33
C TYR A 249 -0.76 8.89 14.72
N ALA A 250 -0.68 7.56 14.80
CA ALA A 250 0.56 6.85 15.08
C ALA A 250 1.46 6.78 13.85
N TRP A 251 2.77 6.95 14.05
CA TRP A 251 3.80 6.96 13.00
C TRP A 251 4.64 5.68 13.04
N HIS A 252 5.69 5.65 12.20
CA HIS A 252 6.59 4.52 11.99
C HIS A 252 5.96 3.43 11.11
N GLU A 253 6.72 2.38 10.78
CA GLU A 253 6.32 1.30 9.88
C GLU A 253 5.09 0.50 10.37
N PHE A 254 4.74 0.63 11.66
CA PHE A 254 3.60 -0.02 12.32
C PHE A 254 2.47 0.95 12.72
N GLY A 255 2.57 2.20 12.25
CA GLY A 255 1.64 3.27 12.57
C GLY A 255 0.31 3.17 11.83
N ASP A 256 -0.42 4.27 11.87
CA ASP A 256 -1.66 4.46 11.12
C ASP A 256 -1.36 4.76 9.64
N SER A 257 -2.37 4.65 8.79
CA SER A 257 -2.25 4.85 7.34
C SER A 257 -3.01 6.08 6.85
N CYS A 258 -2.64 6.55 5.67
CA CYS A 258 -3.36 7.55 4.90
C CYS A 258 -3.65 7.03 3.49
N LEU A 259 -4.87 7.26 3.02
CA LEU A 259 -5.29 7.11 1.62
C LEU A 259 -5.31 8.50 0.98
N PHE A 260 -4.50 8.68 -0.04
CA PHE A 260 -4.46 9.86 -0.91
C PHE A 260 -5.18 9.55 -2.22
N LEU A 261 -6.21 10.33 -2.52
CA LEU A 261 -7.02 10.26 -3.76
C LEU A 261 -7.07 11.62 -4.45
#